data_AF-A0A4V1TXJ0-F1
#
_entry.id   AF-A0A4V1TXJ0-F1
#
_cell.length_a   1.000
_cell.length_b   1.000
_cell.length_c   1.000
_cell.angle_alpha   90.00
_cell.angle_beta   90.00
_cell.angle_gamma   90.00
#
_symmetry.space_group_name_H-M   'P 1'
#
loop_
_entity.id
_entity.type
_entity.pdbx_description
1 polymer ?
#
loop_
_entity_poly.entity_id
_entity_poly.type
_entity_poly.pdbx_seq_one_letter_code
_entity_poly.pdbx_strand_id
1 'polypeptide(L)' 'TRLSAFALLLMTLVIQLFVYPGAYATHGTWAALLLMLMAQGAGAVSLDHWIARGSRPWPR' A
#
# COMPACT_ATOMS: atom_id res chain seq x y z
N THR A 1 4.89 0.59 -5.26
CA THR A 1 4.01 0.53 -4.07
C THR A 1 4.41 -0.52 -3.04
N ARG A 2 4.91 -1.72 -3.42
CA ARG A 2 5.25 -2.78 -2.44
C ARG A 2 6.22 -2.33 -1.34
N LEU A 3 7.25 -1.56 -1.69
CA LEU A 3 8.24 -1.04 -0.75
C LEU A 3 7.64 0.03 0.21
N SER A 4 6.80 0.92 -0.31
CA SER A 4 6.06 1.89 0.50
C SER A 4 5.05 1.21 1.44
N ALA A 5 4.33 0.20 0.96
CA ALA A 5 3.41 -0.59 1.78
C ALA A 5 4.13 -1.33 2.91
N PHE A 6 5.32 -1.86 2.63
CA PHE A 6 6.18 -2.48 3.65
C PHE A 6 6.64 -1.47 4.72
N ALA A 7 7.10 -0.29 4.31
CA ALA A 7 7.50 0.76 5.26
C ALA A 7 6.34 1.20 6.16
N LEU A 8 5.13 1.35 5.59
CA LEU A 8 3.93 1.67 6.36
C LEU A 8 3.51 0.52 7.30
N LEU A 9 3.66 -0.74 6.87
CA LEU A 9 3.39 -1.90 7.72
C LEU A 9 4.31 -1.91 8.93
N LEU A 10 5.60 -1.64 8.71
CA LEU A 10 6.61 -1.62 9.76
C LEU A 10 6.33 -0.48 10.76
N MET A 11 5.98 0.70 10.27
CA MET A 11 5.53 1.82 11.12
C MET A 11 4.28 1.45 11.93
N THR A 12 3.31 0.78 11.31
CA THR A 12 2.08 0.32 11.98
C THR A 12 2.39 -0.67 13.11
N LEU A 13 3.34 -1.58 12.87
CA LEU A 13 3.84 -2.52 13.88
C LEU A 13 4.54 -1.81 15.04
N VAL A 14 5.37 -0.79 14.76
CA VAL A 14 6.03 0.00 15.80
C VAL A 14 5.00 0.71 16.68
N ILE A 15 3.99 1.36 16.09
CA ILE A 15 2.94 2.05 16.85
C ILE A 15 2.14 1.05 17.70
N GLN A 16 1.76 -0.08 17.12
CA GLN A 16 0.97 -1.11 17.78
C GLN A 16 1.73 -1.76 18.96
N LEU A 17 3.04 -1.98 18.83
CA LEU A 17 3.82 -2.64 19.88
C LEU A 17 4.30 -1.67 20.97
N PHE A 18 4.65 -0.44 20.60
CA PHE A 18 5.34 0.49 21.51
C PHE A 18 4.50 1.66 22.01
N VAL A 19 3.39 2.02 21.35
CA VAL A 19 2.64 3.24 21.68
C VAL A 19 1.22 2.92 22.18
N TYR A 20 0.43 2.20 21.37
CA TYR A 20 -0.97 1.92 21.67
C TYR A 20 -1.30 0.43 21.51
N PRO A 21 -0.89 -0.42 22.48
CA PRO A 21 -1.17 -1.85 22.41
C PRO A 21 -2.68 -2.13 22.33
N GLY A 22 -3.54 -1.42 23.05
CA GLY A 22 -4.99 -1.69 23.05
C GLY A 22 -5.74 -1.52 21.72
N ALA A 23 -5.14 -0.90 20.70
CA ALA A 23 -5.82 -0.52 19.46
C ALA A 23 -5.71 -1.56 18.32
N TYR A 24 -5.75 -2.85 18.67
CA TYR A 24 -5.54 -3.97 17.74
C TYR A 24 -6.56 -4.00 16.57
N ALA A 25 -7.82 -3.64 16.83
CA ALA A 25 -8.84 -3.62 15.79
C ALA A 25 -8.50 -2.62 14.67
N THR A 26 -7.98 -1.44 15.03
CA THR A 26 -7.58 -0.42 14.08
C THR A 26 -6.31 -0.82 13.35
N HIS A 27 -5.20 -1.05 14.06
CA HIS A 27 -3.92 -1.35 13.41
C HIS A 27 -3.94 -2.68 12.65
N GLY A 28 -4.69 -3.68 13.13
CA GLY A 28 -4.87 -4.95 12.43
C GLY A 28 -5.55 -4.79 11.08
N THR A 29 -6.58 -3.93 11.01
CA THR A 29 -7.26 -3.64 9.73
C THR A 29 -6.31 -2.99 8.74
N TRP A 30 -5.52 -2.02 9.19
CA TRP A 30 -4.54 -1.33 8.34
C TRP A 30 -3.43 -2.28 7.89
N ALA A 31 -2.93 -3.12 8.81
CA ALA A 31 -1.91 -4.13 8.51
C ALA A 31 -2.41 -5.13 7.46
N ALA A 32 -3.65 -5.61 7.55
CA ALA A 32 -4.24 -6.52 6.57
C ALA A 32 -4.31 -5.90 5.17
N LEU A 33 -4.75 -4.63 5.08
CA LEU A 33 -4.80 -3.91 3.80
C LEU A 33 -3.40 -3.67 3.22
N LEU A 34 -2.42 -3.33 4.06
CA LEU A 34 -1.03 -3.14 3.64
C LEU A 34 -0.40 -4.45 3.15
N LEU A 35 -0.66 -5.57 3.83
CA LEU A 35 -0.26 -6.91 3.38
C LEU A 35 -0.91 -7.29 2.05
N MET A 36 -2.20 -7.00 1.88
CA MET A 36 -2.91 -7.19 0.61
C MET A 36 -2.25 -6.37 -0.51
N LEU A 37 -1.91 -5.10 -0.24
CA LEU A 37 -1.23 -4.24 -1.21
C LEU A 37 0.20 -4.72 -1.53
N MET A 38 0.90 -5.27 -0.55
CA MET A 38 2.20 -5.92 -0.74
C MET A 38 2.08 -7.17 -1.60
N ALA A 39 1.03 -7.98 -1.43
CA ALA A 39 0.81 -9.22 -2.19
C ALA A 39 0.39 -8.92 -3.65
N GLN A 40 -0.60 -8.04 -3.83
CA GLN A 40 -1.19 -7.75 -5.14
C GLN A 40 -0.47 -6.64 -5.92
N GLY A 41 0.31 -5.77 -5.27
CA GLY A 41 0.92 -4.61 -5.90
C GLY A 41 -0.07 -3.46 -6.12
N ALA A 42 0.31 -2.44 -6.93
CA ALA A 42 -0.50 -1.22 -7.14
C ALA A 42 -1.87 -1.46 -7.84
N GLY A 43 -2.15 -2.67 -8.34
CA GLY A 43 -3.40 -3.01 -9.01
C GLY A 43 -3.62 -2.31 -10.36
N ALA A 44 -4.55 -2.82 -11.17
CA ALA A 44 -4.89 -2.28 -12.49
C ALA A 44 -5.62 -0.90 -12.45
N VAL A 45 -6.03 -0.48 -11.24
CA VAL A 45 -6.69 0.81 -10.96
C VAL A 45 -5.68 1.86 -10.48
N SER A 46 -4.39 1.53 -10.35
CA SER A 46 -3.37 2.55 -10.12
C SER A 46 -3.43 3.63 -11.20
N LEU A 47 -3.32 4.90 -10.78
CA LEU A 47 -3.17 6.04 -11.67
C LEU A 47 -2.01 5.83 -12.65
N ASP A 48 -0.94 5.14 -12.22
CA ASP A 48 0.21 4.78 -13.07
C ASP A 48 -0.22 3.96 -14.29
N HIS A 49 -1.19 3.07 -14.11
CA HIS A 49 -1.68 2.19 -15.17
C HIS A 49 -2.57 2.96 -16.17
N TRP A 50 -3.23 4.03 -15.72
CA TRP A 50 -3.99 4.93 -16.56
C TRP A 50 -3.10 5.93 -17.30
N ILE A 51 -2.09 6.49 -16.63
CA ILE A 51 -1.10 7.39 -17.23
C ILE A 51 -0.31 6.65 -18.32
N ALA A 52 0.17 5.43 -18.05
CA ALA A 52 0.89 4.61 -19.03
C ALA A 52 0.04 4.24 -20.27
N ARG A 53 -1.29 4.11 -20.12
CA ARG A 53 -2.21 3.89 -21.25
C ARG A 53 -2.49 5.16 -22.05
N GLY A 54 -2.48 6.33 -21.42
CA GLY A 54 -2.68 7.62 -22.10
C GLY A 54 -1.49 8.06 -22.96
N SER A 55 -0.28 7.63 -22.62
CA SER A 55 0.95 7.88 -23.37
C SER A 55 1.15 6.92 -24.56
N ARG A 56 0.12 6.71 -25.39
CA ARG A 56 0.35 6.12 -26.72
C ARG A 56 1.21 7.11 -27.52
N PRO A 57 2.38 6.71 -28.04
CA PRO A 57 3.22 7.62 -28.81
C PRO A 57 2.46 8.08 -30.04
N TRP A 58 2.40 9.39 -30.23
CA TRP A 58 1.89 10.03 -31.43
C TRP A 58 2.60 9.43 -32.66
N PRO A 59 1.86 8.91 -33.67
CA PRO A 59 2.47 8.40 -34.87
C PRO A 59 3.08 9.60 -35.61
N ARG A 60 4.41 9.56 -35.80
CA ARG A 60 5.10 10.49 -36.70
C ARG A 60 4.89 10.07 -38.14
#